data_AF-A0A0Q0I725-F1
#
_entry.id   AF-A0A0Q0I725-F1
#
_cell.length_a   1.000
_cell.length_b   1.000
_cell.length_c   1.000
_cell.angle_alpha   90.00
_cell.angle_beta   90.00
_cell.angle_gamma   90.00
#
_symmetry.space_group_name_H-M   'P 1'
#
loop_
_entity.id
_entity.type
_entity.pdbx_description
1 polymer ?
#
loop_
_entity_poly.entity_id
_entity_poly.type
_entity_poly.pdbx_seq_one_letter_code
_entity_poly.pdbx_strand_id
1 'polypeptide(L)'
;MKTQIVEIYHPQEQVTQEGISLSQANVVEPLICPICNKPNACAVSKGLSIEACWCLSLSARGTISAAVKAQLRGKACVCQSCYESLCKK
;
A
#
# COMPACT_ATOMS: atom_id res chain seq x y z
N MET A 1 -38.16 7.68 -17.94
CA MET A 1 -37.65 7.08 -16.70
C MET A 1 -36.17 7.42 -16.62
N LYS A 2 -35.73 8.14 -15.57
CA LYS A 2 -34.35 8.63 -15.46
C LYS A 2 -33.45 7.47 -15.02
N THR A 3 -32.66 6.93 -15.95
CA THR A 3 -31.62 5.94 -15.62
C THR A 3 -30.43 6.70 -15.06
N GLN A 4 -30.21 6.56 -13.76
CA GLN A 4 -29.06 7.11 -13.05
C GLN A 4 -27.89 6.15 -13.28
N ILE A 5 -27.02 6.51 -14.21
CA ILE A 5 -25.74 5.85 -14.45
C ILE A 5 -24.83 6.12 -13.24
N VAL A 6 -24.50 5.07 -12.50
CA VAL A 6 -23.43 5.10 -11.48
C VAL A 6 -22.09 5.11 -12.22
N GLU A 7 -21.35 6.21 -12.12
CA GLU A 7 -20.00 6.33 -12.65
C GLU A 7 -19.09 5.33 -11.94
N ILE A 8 -18.86 4.18 -12.56
CA ILE A 8 -17.77 3.27 -12.19
C ILE A 8 -16.49 3.98 -12.61
N TYR A 9 -15.67 4.35 -11.63
CA TYR A 9 -14.38 5.03 -11.77
C TYR A 9 -13.63 4.59 -13.03
N HIS A 10 -13.60 5.48 -14.03
CA HIS A 10 -12.84 5.34 -15.26
C HIS A 10 -11.48 6.00 -15.01
N PRO A 11 -10.37 5.25 -14.89
CA PRO A 11 -9.05 5.87 -14.79
C PRO A 11 -8.80 6.64 -16.09
N GLN A 12 -8.61 7.96 -15.99
CA GLN A 12 -8.40 8.82 -17.15
C GLN A 12 -7.19 8.32 -17.97
N GLU A 13 -7.43 8.04 -19.25
CA GLU A 13 -6.40 7.81 -20.26
C GLU A 13 -5.43 8.98 -20.30
N GLN A 14 -4.17 8.73 -19.93
CA GLN A 14 -3.09 9.71 -20.04
C GLN A 14 -2.38 9.52 -21.38
N VAL A 15 -2.61 10.44 -22.31
CA VAL A 15 -1.88 10.57 -23.58
C VAL A 15 -1.03 11.86 -23.56
N THR A 16 0.28 11.63 -23.75
CA THR A 16 1.39 12.47 -24.27
C THR A 16 1.85 13.76 -23.58
N GLN A 17 3.12 13.72 -23.18
CA GLN A 17 4.24 14.61 -23.55
C GLN A 17 4.05 16.13 -23.42
N GLU A 18 4.64 16.73 -22.38
CA GLU A 18 5.89 17.54 -22.41
C GLU A 18 5.97 18.38 -21.12
N GLY A 19 7.04 18.18 -20.33
CA GLY A 19 7.56 19.23 -19.45
C GLY A 19 6.95 19.41 -18.05
N ILE A 20 6.83 18.35 -17.23
CA ILE A 20 6.61 18.51 -15.78
C ILE A 20 7.90 18.14 -15.03
N SER A 21 8.64 19.16 -14.59
CA SER A 21 9.63 19.04 -13.53
C SER A 21 8.90 18.77 -12.21
N LEU A 22 8.66 17.50 -11.90
CA LEU A 22 8.02 17.06 -10.65
C LEU A 22 9.07 17.00 -9.54
N SER A 23 9.39 18.15 -8.95
CA SER A 23 10.04 18.18 -7.64
C SER A 23 9.03 17.76 -6.56
N GLN A 24 9.17 16.50 -6.14
CA GLN A 24 8.75 15.95 -4.85
C GLN A 24 7.25 16.02 -4.47
N ALA A 25 6.40 15.32 -5.23
CA ALA A 25 5.31 14.58 -4.58
C ALA A 25 5.86 13.19 -4.23
N ASN A 26 6.07 12.90 -2.94
CA ASN A 26 6.50 11.58 -2.48
C ASN A 26 5.35 10.57 -2.69
N VAL A 27 5.13 10.16 -3.94
CA VAL A 27 4.21 9.10 -4.31
C VAL A 27 4.76 7.82 -3.69
N VAL A 28 4.20 7.42 -2.55
CA VAL A 28 4.55 6.13 -1.97
C VAL A 28 3.88 5.08 -2.81
N GLU A 29 4.69 4.29 -3.52
CA GLU A 29 4.21 3.15 -4.31
C GLU A 29 3.52 2.14 -3.37
N PRO A 30 2.19 1.95 -3.44
CA PRO A 30 1.43 1.16 -2.46
C PRO A 30 1.82 -0.33 -2.44
N LEU A 31 2.52 -0.80 -3.46
CA LEU A 31 3.01 -2.18 -3.61
C LEU A 31 4.45 -2.39 -3.12
N ILE A 32 5.15 -1.33 -2.69
CA ILE A 32 6.55 -1.39 -2.25
C ILE A 32 6.65 -1.21 -0.74
N CYS A 33 7.47 -2.05 -0.11
CA CYS A 33 7.77 -1.98 1.32
C CYS A 33 8.58 -0.72 1.61
N PRO A 34 8.13 0.17 2.50
CA PRO A 34 8.82 1.43 2.82
C PRO A 34 10.10 1.25 3.66
N ILE A 35 10.43 0.02 4.06
CA ILE A 35 11.62 -0.30 4.85
C ILE A 35 12.77 -0.81 3.98
N CYS A 36 12.46 -1.68 3.01
CA CYS A 36 13.47 -2.38 2.22
C CYS A 36 13.35 -2.16 0.71
N ASN A 37 12.36 -1.37 0.28
CA ASN A 37 12.10 -1.01 -1.12
C ASN A 37 11.87 -2.22 -2.06
N LYS A 38 11.45 -3.35 -1.50
CA LYS A 38 11.03 -4.56 -2.23
C LYS A 38 9.51 -4.69 -2.23
N PRO A 39 8.90 -5.53 -3.10
CA PRO A 39 7.46 -5.78 -3.06
C PRO A 39 6.95 -6.14 -1.66
N ASN A 40 5.88 -5.49 -1.20
CA ASN A 40 5.30 -5.73 0.12
C ASN A 40 4.31 -6.92 0.18
N ALA A 41 3.91 -7.43 -0.99
CA ALA A 41 2.91 -8.48 -1.14
C ALA A 41 1.57 -8.22 -0.43
N CYS A 42 1.20 -6.94 -0.26
CA CYS A 42 -0.09 -6.56 0.31
C CYS A 42 -1.23 -6.98 -0.64
N ALA A 43 -2.16 -7.80 -0.14
CA ALA A 43 -3.33 -8.23 -0.92
C ALA A 43 -4.27 -7.04 -1.20
N VAL A 44 -4.48 -6.16 -0.21
CA VAL A 44 -5.36 -4.98 -0.34
C VAL A 44 -4.84 -4.00 -1.40
N SER A 45 -3.53 -3.72 -1.42
CA SER A 45 -2.91 -2.87 -2.46
C SER A 45 -3.01 -3.49 -3.86
N LYS A 46 -3.22 -4.81 -3.96
CA LYS A 46 -3.47 -5.53 -5.21
C LYS A 46 -4.96 -5.66 -5.57
N GLY A 47 -5.86 -5.04 -4.79
CA GLY A 47 -7.32 -5.12 -5.00
C GLY A 47 -7.96 -6.42 -4.50
N LEU A 48 -7.28 -7.20 -3.67
CA LEU A 48 -7.81 -8.40 -3.03
C LEU A 48 -8.28 -8.11 -1.60
N SER A 49 -9.04 -9.03 -1.01
CA SER A 49 -9.50 -8.91 0.37
C SER A 49 -8.34 -8.98 1.38
N ILE A 50 -8.55 -8.44 2.59
CA ILE A 50 -7.52 -8.47 3.65
C ILE A 50 -7.26 -9.90 4.14
N GLU A 51 -8.24 -10.78 4.02
CA GLU A 51 -8.21 -12.20 4.35
C GLU A 51 -7.20 -12.96 3.47
N ALA A 52 -6.93 -12.46 2.26
CA ALA A 52 -5.90 -13.00 1.38
C ALA A 52 -4.49 -12.46 1.69
N CYS A 53 -4.34 -11.52 2.63
CA CYS A 53 -3.06 -10.91 2.96
C CYS A 53 -2.27 -11.74 3.97
N TRP A 54 -0.97 -11.95 3.71
CA TRP A 54 -0.07 -12.65 4.62
C TRP A 54 -0.06 -12.05 6.05
N CYS A 55 -0.32 -10.74 6.17
CA CYS A 55 -0.26 -10.04 7.46
C CYS A 55 -1.36 -10.48 8.42
N LEU A 56 -2.52 -10.93 7.91
CA LEU A 56 -3.59 -11.42 8.76
C LEU A 56 -3.18 -12.75 9.43
N SER A 57 -2.53 -13.64 8.67
CA SER A 57 -2.01 -14.93 9.16
C SER A 57 -0.88 -14.79 10.19
N LEU A 58 -0.15 -13.68 10.16
CA LEU A 58 1.01 -13.41 11.04
C LEU A 58 0.72 -12.47 12.21
N SER A 59 -0.48 -11.90 12.27
CA SER A 59 -0.89 -10.92 13.29
C SER A 59 -0.75 -11.43 14.73
N ALA A 60 -0.87 -12.76 14.94
CA ALA A 60 -0.70 -13.40 16.24
C ALA A 60 0.77 -13.57 16.69
N ARG A 61 1.76 -13.37 15.79
CA ARG A 61 3.18 -13.69 16.07
C ARG A 61 4.00 -12.56 16.66
N GLY A 62 3.44 -11.37 16.80
CA GLY A 62 4.14 -10.24 17.40
C GLY A 62 3.50 -8.90 17.06
N THR A 63 4.01 -7.83 17.66
CA THR A 63 3.47 -6.50 17.45
C THR A 63 4.56 -5.53 17.02
N ILE A 64 4.33 -4.79 15.94
CA ILE A 64 5.17 -3.64 15.58
C ILE A 64 4.91 -2.51 16.59
N SER A 65 5.98 -1.86 17.04
CA SER A 65 5.90 -0.75 18.01
C SER A 65 5.03 0.40 17.49
N ALA A 66 4.38 1.13 18.40
CA ALA A 66 3.52 2.26 18.04
C ALA A 66 4.27 3.36 17.26
N ALA A 67 5.53 3.64 17.64
CA ALA A 67 6.37 4.62 16.97
C ALA A 67 6.66 4.26 15.50
N VAL A 68 6.86 2.98 15.21
CA VAL A 68 7.06 2.51 13.82
C VAL A 68 5.73 2.57 13.05
N LYS A 69 4.62 2.13 13.66
CA LYS A 69 3.30 2.24 13.03
C LYS A 69 2.94 3.69 12.67
N ALA A 70 3.24 4.64 13.56
CA ALA A 70 3.01 6.07 13.30
C ALA A 70 3.78 6.57 12.08
N GLN A 71 5.03 6.13 11.89
CA GLN A 71 5.86 6.52 10.74
C GLN A 71 5.40 5.92 9.41
N LEU A 72 4.72 4.78 9.47
CA LEU A 72 4.27 4.00 8.31
C LEU A 72 2.83 4.28 7.90
N ARG A 73 2.04 4.90 8.79
CA ARG A 73 0.61 5.17 8.56
C ARG A 73 0.42 6.00 7.29
N GLY A 74 -0.47 5.54 6.42
CA GLY A 74 -0.84 6.24 5.18
C GLY A 74 0.22 6.19 4.07
N LYS A 75 1.27 5.37 4.19
CA LYS A 75 2.33 5.24 3.17
C LYS A 75 2.15 3.98 2.33
N ALA A 76 2.64 2.85 2.84
CA ALA A 76 2.51 1.53 2.23
C ALA A 76 2.65 0.46 3.33
N CYS A 77 2.18 -0.75 3.04
CA CYS A 77 2.38 -1.88 3.93
C CYS A 77 3.86 -2.30 3.94
N VAL A 78 4.33 -2.78 5.10
CA VAL A 78 5.62 -3.48 5.21
C VAL A 78 5.54 -4.84 4.52
N CYS A 79 6.66 -5.44 4.14
CA CYS A 79 6.69 -6.84 3.69
C CYS A 79 6.78 -7.81 4.89
N GLN A 80 6.50 -9.10 4.65
CA GLN A 80 6.58 -10.14 5.67
C GLN A 80 7.95 -10.18 6.36
N SER A 81 9.05 -10.17 5.60
CA SER A 81 10.40 -10.24 6.18
C SER A 81 10.72 -9.03 7.07
N CYS A 82 10.28 -7.83 6.67
CA CYS A 82 10.44 -6.64 7.50
C CYS A 82 9.53 -6.67 8.74
N TYR A 83 8.31 -7.19 8.61
CA TYR A 83 7.43 -7.41 9.76
C TYR A 83 8.08 -8.34 10.79
N GLU A 84 8.57 -9.49 10.36
CA GLU A 84 9.25 -10.47 11.23
C GLU A 84 10.50 -9.87 11.89
N SER A 85 11.23 -9.00 11.20
CA SER A 85 12.39 -8.28 11.76
C SER A 85 12.02 -7.19 12.77
N LEU A 86 10.84 -6.58 12.62
CA LEU A 86 10.35 -5.48 13.46
C LEU A 86 9.55 -5.96 14.68
N CYS A 87 8.98 -7.17 14.61
CA CYS A 87 8.23 -7.76 15.70
C CYS A 87 9.17 -8.17 16.83
N LYS A 88 9.00 -7.55 18.00
CA LYS A 88 9.60 -8.04 19.24
C LYS A 88 8.85 -9.29 19.68
N LYS A 89 9.60 -10.29 20.15
CA LYS A 89 9.04 -11.40 20.95
C LYS A 89 8.57 -10.87 22.30
#